data_AF-A0A944W647-F1
#
_entry.id   AF-A0A944W647-F1
#
_cell.length_a   1.000
_cell.length_b   1.000
_cell.length_c   1.000
_cell.angle_alpha   90.00
_cell.angle_beta   90.00
_cell.angle_gamma   90.00
#
_symmetry.space_group_name_H-M   'P 1'
#
loop_
_entity.id
_entity.type
_entity.pdbx_description
1 polymer ?
#
loop_
_entity_poly.entity_id
_entity_poly.type
_entity_poly.pdbx_seq_one_letter_code
_entity_poly.pdbx_strand_id
1 'polypeptide(L)'
;MNPQTGEILAMASTPGFDNNKFSKSLPSQHRIRAITDQFEPGSTFKIVPAVSALANNKIGLTEEFNCENGEFDYFNIKIKDHDDYGMLTLPQIMHYSSNIGVIKFMERIGPKSLYTFSRSFGFGAPTGISLAGETVGKLSPVKNWSAVSMGQISRGYEVGVTAIQMATAYSAIANGGYLVSPRLVRQIMDHNQDVIYSEETSIIRKIATEKTMGNIREILRGVVSNGTGHKAEISGWDIAGKTGTAQKWKNGKYSNEQFISNFVGFFPYKDPQLLAFIMLDEPEKPYHWGSEGAAVAFKRIMKRIINMDDKIVPPIRGQNNFEYVSNSVKDDVIVGRNNPVAFTTSTLPQGLITVAKFTNKVEMPEVRGFSMRKVMTSIREADLKLKIQGSGIVFWQSPKPGTVVNKGTTCIVGLK
;
A
#
# COMPACT_ATOMS: atom_id res chain seq x y z
N MET A 1 2.12 3.12 -3.86
CA MET A 1 1.66 4.45 -3.42
C MET A 1 2.62 4.95 -2.35
N ASN A 2 2.99 6.22 -2.36
CA ASN A 2 3.63 6.85 -1.22
C ASN A 2 2.53 7.18 -0.18
N PRO A 3 2.53 6.57 1.02
CA PRO A 3 1.43 6.73 1.98
C PRO A 3 1.41 8.13 2.61
N GLN A 4 2.52 8.85 2.60
CA GLN A 4 2.60 10.21 3.12
C GLN A 4 1.87 11.17 2.18
N THR A 5 2.15 11.11 0.88
CA THR A 5 1.68 12.12 -0.09
C THR A 5 0.46 11.70 -0.91
N GLY A 6 0.08 10.42 -0.88
CA GLY A 6 -0.93 9.87 -1.77
C GLY A 6 -0.45 9.65 -3.22
N GLU A 7 0.85 9.85 -3.50
CA GLU A 7 1.40 9.69 -4.84
C GLU A 7 1.30 8.24 -5.34
N ILE A 8 0.70 8.08 -6.51
CA ILE A 8 0.54 6.78 -7.16
C ILE A 8 1.79 6.48 -7.98
N LEU A 9 2.73 5.77 -7.33
CA LEU A 9 3.97 5.35 -7.96
C LEU A 9 3.78 4.28 -9.05
N ALA A 10 2.74 3.45 -8.92
CA ALA A 10 2.37 2.45 -9.90
C ALA A 10 0.90 2.02 -9.72
N MET A 11 0.22 1.76 -10.84
CA MET A 11 -1.11 1.17 -10.88
C MET A 11 -1.15 0.21 -12.07
N ALA A 12 -1.47 -1.06 -11.82
CA ALA A 12 -1.44 -2.10 -12.85
C ALA A 12 -2.58 -3.11 -12.66
N SER A 13 -3.01 -3.73 -13.75
CA SER A 13 -4.03 -4.78 -13.76
C SER A 13 -3.70 -5.82 -14.82
N THR A 14 -3.93 -7.09 -14.50
CA THR A 14 -3.73 -8.22 -15.41
C THR A 14 -5.01 -9.07 -15.46
N PRO A 15 -5.42 -9.61 -16.64
CA PRO A 15 -4.83 -9.37 -17.96
C PRO A 15 -5.03 -7.93 -18.41
N GLY A 16 -4.01 -7.38 -19.08
CA GLY A 16 -4.03 -6.06 -19.71
C GLY A 16 -4.18 -6.16 -21.23
N PHE A 17 -3.77 -5.11 -21.93
CA PHE A 17 -3.73 -5.06 -23.39
C PHE A 17 -2.52 -4.25 -23.86
N ASP A 18 -2.15 -4.39 -25.14
CA ASP A 18 -1.11 -3.57 -25.76
C ASP A 18 -1.69 -2.21 -26.16
N ASN A 19 -1.23 -1.14 -25.50
CA ASN A 19 -1.68 0.23 -25.78
C ASN A 19 -1.42 0.65 -27.24
N ASN A 20 -0.40 0.11 -27.91
CA ASN A 20 -0.12 0.41 -29.31
C ASN A 20 -1.09 -0.32 -30.27
N LYS A 21 -1.85 -1.30 -29.77
CA LYS A 21 -2.80 -2.12 -30.54
C LYS A 21 -4.15 -2.22 -29.83
N PHE A 22 -4.59 -1.12 -29.20
CA PHE A 22 -5.80 -1.10 -28.36
C PHE A 22 -7.09 -1.48 -29.12
N SER A 23 -7.14 -1.27 -30.43
CA SER A 23 -8.28 -1.65 -31.27
C SER A 23 -8.47 -3.17 -31.39
N LYS A 24 -7.47 -3.97 -31.00
CA LYS A 24 -7.53 -5.44 -31.00
C LYS A 24 -7.98 -6.04 -29.67
N SER A 25 -8.15 -5.23 -28.63
CA SER A 25 -8.60 -5.69 -27.31
C SER A 25 -10.05 -5.34 -27.05
N LEU A 26 -10.67 -6.07 -26.12
CA LEU A 26 -12.04 -5.82 -25.70
C LEU A 26 -12.11 -4.55 -24.84
N PRO A 27 -13.17 -3.74 -24.93
CA PRO A 27 -13.34 -2.55 -24.08
C PRO A 27 -13.28 -2.85 -22.57
N SER A 28 -13.69 -4.04 -22.15
CA SER A 28 -13.59 -4.49 -20.75
C SER A 28 -12.14 -4.61 -20.25
N GLN A 29 -11.17 -4.76 -21.15
CA GLN A 29 -9.74 -4.80 -20.84
C GLN A 29 -9.13 -3.40 -20.69
N HIS A 30 -9.83 -2.35 -21.17
CA HIS A 30 -9.37 -0.95 -21.07
C HIS A 30 -9.66 -0.33 -19.71
N ARG A 31 -10.43 -1.01 -18.86
CA ARG A 31 -10.78 -0.55 -17.52
C ARG A 31 -9.55 -0.48 -16.61
N ILE A 32 -9.44 0.62 -15.88
CA ILE A 32 -8.54 0.74 -14.75
C ILE A 32 -9.22 0.07 -13.55
N ARG A 33 -9.02 -1.25 -13.41
CA ARG A 33 -9.74 -2.05 -12.40
C ARG A 33 -9.56 -1.53 -10.98
N ALA A 34 -8.41 -0.92 -10.71
CA ALA A 34 -8.11 -0.34 -9.40
C ALA A 34 -9.07 0.76 -8.94
N ILE A 35 -9.73 1.47 -9.88
CA ILE A 35 -10.70 2.55 -9.57
C ILE A 35 -12.13 2.23 -10.02
N THR A 36 -12.28 1.30 -10.97
CA THR A 36 -13.58 0.97 -11.60
C THR A 36 -14.25 -0.26 -11.00
N ASP A 37 -13.49 -1.24 -10.50
CA ASP A 37 -14.04 -2.52 -10.02
C ASP A 37 -14.33 -2.42 -8.52
N GLN A 38 -15.57 -2.74 -8.15
CA GLN A 38 -15.98 -2.87 -6.76
C GLN A 38 -15.90 -4.33 -6.31
N PHE A 39 -15.46 -4.53 -5.09
CA PHE A 39 -15.43 -5.84 -4.45
C PHE A 39 -15.69 -5.74 -2.95
N GLU A 40 -16.02 -6.89 -2.34
CA GLU A 40 -16.03 -7.00 -0.89
C GLU A 40 -14.62 -7.32 -0.40
N PRO A 41 -14.01 -6.47 0.45
CA PRO A 41 -12.61 -6.60 0.85
C PRO A 41 -12.33 -7.77 1.78
N GLY A 42 -13.35 -8.25 2.51
CA GLY A 42 -13.16 -9.20 3.58
C GLY A 42 -12.23 -8.65 4.67
N SER A 43 -11.35 -9.51 5.19
CA SER A 43 -10.59 -9.21 6.41
C SER A 43 -9.62 -8.03 6.34
N THR A 44 -9.28 -7.49 5.16
CA THR A 44 -8.54 -6.21 5.09
C THR A 44 -9.38 -5.01 5.56
N PHE A 45 -10.70 -5.13 5.63
CA PHE A 45 -11.56 -4.08 6.18
C PHE A 45 -11.49 -3.99 7.70
N LYS A 46 -10.98 -5.01 8.41
CA LYS A 46 -10.94 -5.06 9.88
C LYS A 46 -10.13 -3.94 10.52
N ILE A 47 -9.34 -3.19 9.74
CA ILE A 47 -8.73 -1.95 10.22
C ILE A 47 -9.76 -0.92 10.69
N VAL A 48 -10.94 -0.86 10.06
CA VAL A 48 -11.98 0.11 10.41
C VAL A 48 -12.51 -0.14 11.83
N PRO A 49 -13.02 -1.34 12.17
CA PRO A 49 -13.45 -1.62 13.52
C PRO A 49 -12.30 -1.56 14.53
N ALA A 50 -11.08 -1.98 14.19
CA ALA A 50 -9.93 -1.90 15.09
C ALA A 50 -9.55 -0.45 15.45
N VAL A 51 -9.50 0.44 14.46
CA VAL A 51 -9.23 1.87 14.67
C VAL A 51 -10.38 2.51 15.46
N SER A 52 -11.63 2.16 15.14
CA SER A 52 -12.80 2.62 15.89
C SER A 52 -12.74 2.22 17.37
N ALA A 53 -12.35 0.98 17.67
CA ALA A 53 -12.21 0.48 19.04
C ALA A 53 -11.21 1.29 19.87
N LEU A 54 -10.02 1.52 19.30
CA LEU A 54 -8.93 2.23 19.98
C LEU A 54 -9.17 3.75 20.03
N ALA A 55 -9.74 4.34 18.98
CA ALA A 55 -9.97 5.78 18.93
C ALA A 55 -11.07 6.25 19.91
N ASN A 56 -12.06 5.41 20.18
CA ASN A 56 -13.11 5.74 21.17
C ASN A 56 -12.69 5.40 22.61
N ASN A 57 -11.48 4.88 22.85
CA ASN A 57 -11.01 4.38 24.15
C ASN A 57 -11.99 3.40 24.83
N LYS A 58 -12.80 2.68 24.04
CA LYS A 58 -13.81 1.75 24.56
C LYS A 58 -13.24 0.36 24.86
N ILE A 59 -12.11 0.02 24.26
CA ILE A 59 -11.51 -1.32 24.31
C ILE A 59 -10.01 -1.19 24.55
N GLY A 60 -9.51 -1.90 25.55
CA GLY A 60 -8.08 -1.97 25.88
C GLY A 60 -7.33 -2.95 24.98
N LEU A 61 -6.02 -2.75 24.81
CA LEU A 61 -5.17 -3.66 24.02
C LEU A 61 -4.99 -5.03 24.69
N THR A 62 -5.13 -5.10 26.02
CA THR A 62 -4.98 -6.32 26.82
C THR A 62 -6.33 -6.94 27.20
N GLU A 63 -7.44 -6.32 26.81
CA GLU A 63 -8.76 -6.85 27.07
C GLU A 63 -9.04 -8.03 26.15
N GLU A 64 -9.59 -9.11 26.71
CA GLU A 64 -9.83 -10.36 25.99
C GLU A 64 -11.30 -10.55 25.62
N PHE A 65 -11.51 -11.17 24.46
CA PHE A 65 -12.83 -11.54 23.93
C PHE A 65 -12.87 -13.03 23.66
N ASN A 66 -13.92 -13.70 24.15
CA ASN A 66 -14.16 -15.11 23.85
C ASN A 66 -14.53 -15.27 22.36
N CYS A 67 -13.72 -15.98 21.57
CA CYS A 67 -13.99 -16.28 20.17
C CYS A 67 -14.76 -17.59 19.95
N GLU A 68 -15.39 -18.13 21.01
CA GLU A 68 -16.33 -19.26 21.00
C GLU A 68 -15.76 -20.53 20.37
N ASN A 69 -14.45 -20.76 20.50
CA ASN A 69 -13.74 -21.90 19.93
C ASN A 69 -14.01 -22.05 18.42
N GLY A 70 -14.13 -20.92 17.71
CA GLY A 70 -14.18 -20.89 16.25
C GLY A 70 -15.59 -20.90 15.63
N GLU A 71 -16.66 -21.12 16.40
CA GLU A 71 -18.05 -21.05 15.90
C GLU A 71 -18.96 -20.22 16.79
N PHE A 72 -19.69 -19.28 16.20
CA PHE A 72 -20.61 -18.38 16.92
C PHE A 72 -21.88 -18.15 16.11
N ASP A 73 -23.04 -18.39 16.73
CA ASP A 73 -24.34 -18.08 16.12
C ASP A 73 -24.64 -16.59 16.34
N TYR A 74 -24.64 -15.82 15.24
CA TYR A 74 -24.88 -14.38 15.23
C TYR A 74 -26.25 -14.12 14.59
N PHE A 75 -27.27 -13.93 15.43
CA PHE A 75 -28.67 -13.90 15.02
C PHE A 75 -29.05 -15.15 14.21
N ASN A 76 -29.37 -14.99 12.92
CA ASN A 76 -29.79 -16.07 12.03
C ASN A 76 -28.66 -16.58 11.12
N ILE A 77 -27.41 -16.16 11.35
CA ILE A 77 -26.25 -16.61 10.57
C ILE A 77 -25.19 -17.23 11.48
N LYS A 78 -24.53 -18.29 10.99
CA LYS A 78 -23.40 -18.91 11.67
C LYS A 78 -22.09 -18.25 11.22
N ILE A 79 -21.33 -17.75 12.17
CA ILE A 79 -20.01 -17.17 11.97
C ILE A 79 -18.96 -18.22 12.31
N LYS A 80 -17.98 -18.38 11.40
CA LYS A 80 -16.83 -19.26 11.62
C LYS A 80 -15.53 -18.48 11.53
N ASP A 81 -14.61 -18.81 12.43
CA ASP A 81 -13.19 -18.52 12.26
C ASP A 81 -12.54 -19.62 11.40
N HIS A 82 -11.29 -19.38 11.01
CA HIS A 82 -10.53 -20.34 10.21
C HIS A 82 -9.81 -21.40 11.08
N ASP A 83 -9.84 -21.21 12.40
CA ASP A 83 -9.24 -22.08 13.41
C ASP A 83 -9.98 -21.87 14.75
N ASP A 84 -9.74 -22.75 15.71
CA ASP A 84 -10.42 -22.76 16.99
C ASP A 84 -9.74 -21.79 17.96
N TYR A 85 -10.41 -20.67 18.25
CA TYR A 85 -9.89 -19.64 19.13
C TYR A 85 -10.73 -19.47 20.39
N GLY A 86 -10.07 -19.52 21.55
CA GLY A 86 -10.66 -19.16 22.84
C GLY A 86 -10.62 -17.66 23.08
N MET A 87 -10.00 -17.24 24.19
CA MET A 87 -9.85 -15.83 24.54
C MET A 87 -8.76 -15.18 23.69
N LEU A 88 -9.10 -14.11 22.97
CA LEU A 88 -8.15 -13.30 22.20
C LEU A 88 -8.26 -11.83 22.56
N THR A 89 -7.11 -11.17 22.69
CA THR A 89 -7.01 -9.70 22.73
C THR A 89 -7.24 -9.07 21.36
N LEU A 90 -7.54 -7.75 21.32
CA LEU A 90 -7.69 -7.03 20.03
C LEU A 90 -6.50 -7.22 19.08
N PRO A 91 -5.23 -7.13 19.51
CA PRO A 91 -4.08 -7.46 18.66
C PRO A 91 -4.16 -8.89 18.10
N GLN A 92 -4.41 -9.90 18.94
CA GLN A 92 -4.50 -11.29 18.50
C GLN A 92 -5.68 -11.54 17.55
N ILE A 93 -6.84 -10.92 17.80
CA ILE A 93 -8.00 -10.94 16.91
C ILE A 93 -7.60 -10.45 15.51
N MET A 94 -6.75 -9.42 15.42
CA MET A 94 -6.25 -8.91 14.14
C MET A 94 -5.18 -9.83 13.53
N HIS A 95 -4.24 -10.37 14.32
CA HIS A 95 -3.18 -11.28 13.88
C HIS A 95 -3.73 -12.56 13.23
N TYR A 96 -4.65 -13.20 13.95
CA TYR A 96 -5.37 -14.39 13.52
C TYR A 96 -6.60 -14.06 12.68
N SER A 97 -6.91 -12.78 12.49
CA SER A 97 -8.06 -12.37 11.68
C SER A 97 -9.36 -13.03 12.13
N SER A 98 -9.58 -13.19 13.44
CA SER A 98 -10.81 -13.76 14.02
C SER A 98 -12.01 -12.90 13.61
N ASN A 99 -12.99 -13.53 13.01
CA ASN A 99 -14.27 -12.99 12.63
C ASN A 99 -15.15 -12.80 13.86
N ILE A 100 -15.19 -13.79 14.73
CA ILE A 100 -16.00 -13.79 15.95
C ILE A 100 -15.52 -12.67 16.88
N GLY A 101 -14.21 -12.58 17.13
CA GLY A 101 -13.63 -11.54 17.97
C GLY A 101 -13.95 -10.12 17.47
N VAL A 102 -13.87 -9.88 16.15
CA VAL A 102 -14.22 -8.57 15.57
C VAL A 102 -15.68 -8.22 15.78
N ILE A 103 -16.60 -9.17 15.58
CA ILE A 103 -18.03 -8.95 15.78
C ILE A 103 -18.29 -8.58 17.25
N LYS A 104 -17.78 -9.37 18.18
CA LYS A 104 -18.03 -9.20 19.61
C LYS A 104 -17.51 -7.89 20.17
N PHE A 105 -16.31 -7.49 19.78
CA PHE A 105 -15.79 -6.21 20.23
C PHE A 105 -16.60 -5.05 19.59
N MET A 106 -17.10 -5.22 18.35
CA MET A 106 -17.95 -4.24 17.70
C MET A 106 -19.35 -4.13 18.30
N GLU A 107 -19.90 -5.20 18.88
CA GLU A 107 -21.17 -5.13 19.63
C GLU A 107 -21.09 -4.15 20.81
N ARG A 108 -19.93 -4.04 21.47
CA ARG A 108 -19.71 -3.08 22.57
C ARG A 108 -19.53 -1.64 22.07
N ILE A 109 -18.96 -1.47 20.88
CA ILE A 109 -18.71 -0.14 20.31
C ILE A 109 -19.99 0.44 19.68
N GLY A 110 -20.70 -0.38 18.91
CA GLY A 110 -21.95 -0.07 18.24
C GLY A 110 -21.83 0.32 16.75
N PRO A 111 -22.93 0.20 15.99
CA PRO A 111 -22.94 0.34 14.53
C PRO A 111 -22.68 1.77 14.06
N LYS A 112 -23.09 2.78 14.85
CA LYS A 112 -22.86 4.19 14.54
C LYS A 112 -21.36 4.49 14.42
N SER A 113 -20.54 3.95 15.31
CA SER A 113 -19.10 4.20 15.27
C SER A 113 -18.45 3.50 14.08
N LEU A 114 -18.87 2.25 13.79
CA LEU A 114 -18.40 1.51 12.60
C LEU A 114 -18.66 2.31 11.32
N TYR A 115 -19.87 2.84 11.16
CA TYR A 115 -20.22 3.65 10.00
C TYR A 115 -19.42 4.96 9.95
N THR A 116 -19.32 5.69 11.06
CA THR A 116 -18.55 6.93 11.12
C THR A 116 -17.10 6.70 10.73
N PHE A 117 -16.42 5.69 11.28
CA PHE A 117 -15.04 5.38 10.91
C PHE A 117 -14.94 4.90 9.47
N SER A 118 -15.89 4.11 8.96
CA SER A 118 -15.92 3.72 7.55
C SER A 118 -15.96 4.96 6.63
N ARG A 119 -16.78 5.97 6.96
CA ARG A 119 -16.82 7.25 6.25
C ARG A 119 -15.57 8.09 6.44
N SER A 120 -14.95 8.06 7.62
CA SER A 120 -13.69 8.75 7.89
C SER A 120 -12.53 8.17 7.08
N PHE A 121 -12.54 6.86 6.81
CA PHE A 121 -11.61 6.21 5.87
C PHE A 121 -11.93 6.46 4.38
N GLY A 122 -13.04 7.15 4.07
CA GLY A 122 -13.42 7.49 2.70
C GLY A 122 -14.32 6.47 2.00
N PHE A 123 -14.75 5.40 2.67
CA PHE A 123 -15.58 4.36 2.03
C PHE A 123 -16.98 4.88 1.67
N GLY A 124 -17.45 4.52 0.48
CA GLY A 124 -18.72 5.00 -0.09
C GLY A 124 -18.64 6.43 -0.63
N ALA A 125 -17.45 6.97 -0.84
CA ALA A 125 -17.20 8.29 -1.44
C ALA A 125 -16.07 8.16 -2.47
N PRO A 126 -16.03 9.02 -3.51
CA PRO A 126 -14.88 9.09 -4.41
C PRO A 126 -13.62 9.46 -3.63
N THR A 127 -12.48 8.89 -4.01
CA THR A 127 -11.17 9.25 -3.43
C THR A 127 -10.68 10.61 -3.91
N GLY A 128 -11.19 11.10 -5.04
CA GLY A 128 -10.75 12.36 -5.64
C GLY A 128 -9.57 12.19 -6.59
N ILE A 129 -9.22 10.95 -6.96
CA ILE A 129 -8.22 10.69 -7.98
C ILE A 129 -8.62 11.35 -9.31
N SER A 130 -7.67 12.04 -9.94
CA SER A 130 -7.83 12.75 -11.23
C SER A 130 -7.90 11.79 -12.43
N LEU A 131 -8.76 10.77 -12.37
CA LEU A 131 -9.00 9.79 -13.44
C LEU A 131 -10.51 9.60 -13.67
N ALA A 132 -10.90 9.55 -14.95
CA ALA A 132 -12.27 9.25 -15.31
C ALA A 132 -12.66 7.80 -14.96
N GLY A 133 -13.92 7.60 -14.60
CA GLY A 133 -14.46 6.27 -14.30
C GLY A 133 -14.25 5.80 -12.86
N GLU A 134 -13.83 6.67 -11.95
CA GLU A 134 -13.79 6.33 -10.52
C GLU A 134 -15.19 5.92 -10.02
N THR A 135 -15.24 4.79 -9.33
CA THR A 135 -16.45 4.32 -8.66
C THR A 135 -16.35 4.52 -7.14
N VAL A 136 -17.49 4.77 -6.50
CA VAL A 136 -17.54 5.17 -5.09
C VAL A 136 -17.62 4.01 -4.10
N GLY A 137 -17.73 2.77 -4.60
CA GLY A 137 -18.04 1.60 -3.77
C GLY A 137 -19.49 1.60 -3.26
N LYS A 138 -19.76 0.82 -2.22
CA LYS A 138 -21.08 0.71 -1.58
C LYS A 138 -20.93 0.66 -0.07
N LEU A 139 -21.55 1.62 0.62
CA LEU A 139 -21.70 1.62 2.07
C LEU A 139 -23.09 2.14 2.42
N SER A 140 -23.99 1.24 2.82
CA SER A 140 -25.36 1.61 3.18
C SER A 140 -25.38 2.45 4.47
N PRO A 141 -26.26 3.45 4.60
CA PRO A 141 -26.42 4.18 5.85
C PRO A 141 -26.97 3.26 6.94
N VAL A 142 -26.61 3.53 8.22
CA VAL A 142 -26.97 2.69 9.37
C VAL A 142 -28.47 2.39 9.47
N LYS A 143 -29.34 3.33 9.08
CA LYS A 143 -30.80 3.14 9.08
C LYS A 143 -31.31 2.01 8.17
N ASN A 144 -30.49 1.58 7.20
CA ASN A 144 -30.81 0.50 6.27
C ASN A 144 -30.11 -0.82 6.64
N TRP A 145 -29.41 -0.86 7.78
CA TRP A 145 -28.70 -2.05 8.22
C TRP A 145 -29.69 -3.04 8.85
N SER A 146 -29.53 -4.31 8.47
CA SER A 146 -30.21 -5.42 9.14
C SER A 146 -29.54 -5.71 10.50
N ALA A 147 -30.13 -6.61 11.29
CA ALA A 147 -29.54 -7.06 12.55
C ALA A 147 -28.13 -7.66 12.37
N VAL A 148 -27.85 -8.30 11.22
CA VAL A 148 -26.55 -8.93 10.94
C VAL A 148 -25.53 -8.00 10.28
N SER A 149 -25.97 -6.86 9.75
CA SER A 149 -25.13 -6.00 8.91
C SER A 149 -23.91 -5.45 9.65
N MET A 150 -23.99 -5.15 10.95
CA MET A 150 -22.82 -4.71 11.73
C MET A 150 -21.74 -5.80 11.77
N GLY A 151 -22.13 -7.05 12.01
CA GLY A 151 -21.20 -8.17 12.04
C GLY A 151 -20.60 -8.47 10.67
N GLN A 152 -21.38 -8.33 9.60
CA GLN A 152 -20.93 -8.52 8.23
C GLN A 152 -19.96 -7.41 7.79
N ILE A 153 -20.33 -6.15 7.98
CA ILE A 153 -19.51 -4.98 7.62
C ILE A 153 -18.21 -4.97 8.40
N SER A 154 -18.23 -5.28 9.69
CA SER A 154 -17.00 -5.30 10.50
C SER A 154 -15.95 -6.30 9.99
N ARG A 155 -16.38 -7.35 9.28
CA ARG A 155 -15.52 -8.35 8.65
C ARG A 155 -15.26 -8.10 7.15
N GLY A 156 -15.80 -7.02 6.60
CA GLY A 156 -15.63 -6.63 5.19
C GLY A 156 -16.60 -7.27 4.20
N TYR A 157 -17.78 -7.70 4.66
CA TYR A 157 -18.93 -8.14 3.86
C TYR A 157 -20.04 -7.08 3.89
N GLU A 158 -20.97 -7.07 2.94
CA GLU A 158 -21.99 -6.01 2.78
C GLU A 158 -21.42 -4.59 2.53
N VAL A 159 -20.12 -4.50 2.24
CA VAL A 159 -19.41 -3.26 1.89
C VAL A 159 -18.66 -3.46 0.59
N GLY A 160 -18.92 -2.58 -0.38
CA GLY A 160 -18.20 -2.55 -1.65
C GLY A 160 -17.11 -1.49 -1.61
N VAL A 161 -15.89 -1.85 -2.00
CA VAL A 161 -14.75 -0.94 -2.05
C VAL A 161 -14.02 -1.08 -3.38
N THR A 162 -13.21 -0.07 -3.73
CA THR A 162 -12.24 -0.15 -4.83
C THR A 162 -10.83 -0.36 -4.29
N ALA A 163 -9.91 -0.81 -5.15
CA ALA A 163 -8.52 -1.03 -4.74
C ALA A 163 -7.85 0.27 -4.30
N ILE A 164 -8.17 1.39 -4.97
CA ILE A 164 -7.65 2.70 -4.60
C ILE A 164 -8.17 3.14 -3.23
N GLN A 165 -9.46 2.92 -2.92
CA GLN A 165 -10.00 3.22 -1.59
C GLN A 165 -9.28 2.43 -0.49
N MET A 166 -9.00 1.14 -0.71
CA MET A 166 -8.24 0.32 0.24
C MET A 166 -6.81 0.81 0.41
N ALA A 167 -6.12 1.17 -0.69
CA ALA A 167 -4.78 1.73 -0.62
C ALA A 167 -4.77 3.05 0.18
N THR A 168 -5.69 3.96 -0.10
CA THR A 168 -5.81 5.25 0.58
C THR A 168 -6.16 5.10 2.07
N ALA A 169 -7.05 4.17 2.41
CA ALA A 169 -7.40 3.91 3.81
C ALA A 169 -6.20 3.42 4.62
N TYR A 170 -5.38 2.53 4.06
CA TYR A 170 -4.16 2.07 4.71
C TYR A 170 -3.04 3.14 4.71
N SER A 171 -3.00 4.04 3.72
CA SER A 171 -2.11 5.20 3.75
C SER A 171 -2.37 6.07 4.98
N ALA A 172 -3.64 6.27 5.36
CA ALA A 172 -3.99 7.01 6.57
C ALA A 172 -3.49 6.35 7.86
N ILE A 173 -3.39 5.02 7.91
CA ILE A 173 -2.78 4.31 9.05
C ILE A 173 -1.26 4.52 9.06
N ALA A 174 -0.66 4.40 7.88
CA ALA A 174 0.77 4.53 7.66
C ALA A 174 1.31 5.94 7.98
N ASN A 175 0.58 6.99 7.61
CA ASN A 175 1.02 8.39 7.76
C ASN A 175 0.55 9.08 9.06
N GLY A 176 0.10 8.30 10.04
CA GLY A 176 -0.26 8.81 11.37
C GLY A 176 -1.66 9.41 11.51
N GLY A 177 -2.54 9.08 10.58
CA GLY A 177 -3.98 9.28 10.72
C GLY A 177 -4.60 10.18 9.68
N TYR A 178 -3.85 10.61 8.66
CA TYR A 178 -4.29 11.60 7.69
C TYR A 178 -4.77 10.91 6.41
N LEU A 179 -6.07 11.03 6.11
CA LEU A 179 -6.59 10.59 4.83
C LEU A 179 -6.14 11.59 3.75
N VAL A 180 -5.33 11.14 2.81
CA VAL A 180 -4.82 11.95 1.69
C VAL A 180 -5.55 11.62 0.39
N SER A 181 -5.68 12.61 -0.50
CA SER A 181 -6.20 12.36 -1.86
C SER A 181 -5.13 11.66 -2.71
N PRO A 182 -5.46 10.57 -3.42
CA PRO A 182 -4.53 9.95 -4.35
C PRO A 182 -4.22 10.88 -5.53
N ARG A 183 -2.93 11.02 -5.85
CA ARG A 183 -2.48 11.89 -6.95
C ARG A 183 -1.63 11.13 -7.96
N LEU A 184 -1.83 11.46 -9.24
CA LEU A 184 -1.13 10.85 -10.36
C LEU A 184 -0.16 11.83 -11.01
N VAL A 185 -0.50 13.11 -11.05
CA VAL A 185 0.34 14.12 -11.69
C VAL A 185 1.33 14.64 -10.66
N ARG A 186 2.63 14.49 -10.94
CA ARG A 186 3.65 15.12 -10.09
C ARG A 186 3.78 16.60 -10.43
N GLN A 187 4.08 16.86 -11.69
CA GLN A 187 4.24 18.18 -12.27
C GLN A 187 3.98 18.15 -13.77
N ILE A 188 3.63 19.29 -14.36
CA ILE A 188 3.58 19.51 -15.81
C ILE A 188 4.68 20.53 -16.12
N MET A 189 5.48 20.21 -17.13
CA MET A 189 6.56 21.05 -17.61
C MET A 189 6.26 21.48 -19.04
N ASP A 190 6.64 22.70 -19.39
CA ASP A 190 6.55 23.18 -20.76
C ASP A 190 7.73 22.69 -21.62
N HIS A 191 7.81 23.17 -22.87
CA HIS A 191 8.89 22.81 -23.80
C HIS A 191 10.27 23.34 -23.37
N ASN A 192 10.33 24.36 -22.51
CA ASN A 192 11.56 24.92 -21.96
C ASN A 192 12.02 24.19 -20.69
N GLN A 193 11.25 23.17 -20.24
CA GLN A 193 11.43 22.47 -18.97
C GLN A 193 11.06 23.32 -17.74
N ASP A 194 10.28 24.39 -17.92
CA ASP A 194 9.76 25.18 -16.81
C ASP A 194 8.53 24.47 -16.20
N VAL A 195 8.49 24.38 -14.87
CA VAL A 195 7.34 23.78 -14.16
C VAL A 195 6.19 24.79 -14.17
N ILE A 196 5.17 24.50 -14.98
CA ILE A 196 3.97 25.34 -15.11
C ILE A 196 2.83 24.89 -14.18
N TYR A 197 2.91 23.67 -13.67
CA TYR A 197 1.97 23.12 -12.71
C TYR A 197 2.64 22.07 -11.84
N SER A 198 2.38 22.10 -10.54
CA SER A 198 2.72 21.05 -9.59
C SER A 198 1.46 20.73 -8.81
N GLU A 199 1.11 19.44 -8.74
CA GLU A 199 0.04 19.03 -7.84
C GLU A 199 0.62 18.99 -6.42
N GLU A 200 -0.09 19.51 -5.43
CA GLU A 200 0.36 19.47 -4.02
C GLU A 200 -0.32 18.31 -3.30
N THR A 201 0.27 17.87 -2.19
CA THR A 201 -0.37 16.86 -1.34
C THR A 201 -1.65 17.43 -0.73
N SER A 202 -2.78 16.74 -0.90
CA SER A 202 -4.06 17.16 -0.35
C SER A 202 -4.47 16.25 0.82
N ILE A 203 -4.58 16.83 2.02
CA ILE A 203 -5.13 16.16 3.20
C ILE A 203 -6.64 16.41 3.25
N ILE A 204 -7.41 15.34 3.24
CA ILE A 204 -8.88 15.38 3.30
C ILE A 204 -9.35 15.54 4.74
N ARG A 205 -8.78 14.77 5.69
CA ARG A 205 -9.12 14.80 7.12
C ARG A 205 -8.14 13.98 7.97
N LYS A 206 -8.16 14.20 9.28
CA LYS A 206 -7.54 13.33 10.28
C LYS A 206 -8.57 12.34 10.85
N ILE A 207 -8.28 11.04 10.77
CA ILE A 207 -9.17 9.93 11.19
C ILE A 207 -9.03 9.63 12.67
N ALA A 208 -7.79 9.56 13.16
CA ALA A 208 -7.47 9.27 14.55
C ALA A 208 -6.12 9.89 14.93
N THR A 209 -5.77 9.79 16.21
CA THR A 209 -4.47 10.28 16.71
C THR A 209 -3.32 9.39 16.24
N GLU A 210 -2.12 9.94 16.22
CA GLU A 210 -0.90 9.18 15.91
C GLU A 210 -0.65 8.07 16.96
N LYS A 211 -1.04 8.26 18.22
CA LYS A 211 -1.01 7.19 19.23
C LYS A 211 -1.88 6.01 18.82
N THR A 212 -3.11 6.28 18.36
CA THR A 212 -4.03 5.25 17.86
C THR A 212 -3.45 4.57 16.63
N MET A 213 -2.97 5.34 15.64
CA MET A 213 -2.43 4.77 14.41
C MET A 213 -1.14 3.98 14.65
N GLY A 214 -0.27 4.44 15.55
CA GLY A 214 0.93 3.71 15.98
C GLY A 214 0.61 2.35 16.58
N ASN A 215 -0.40 2.27 17.45
CA ASN A 215 -0.89 0.98 17.97
C ASN A 215 -1.41 0.07 16.85
N ILE A 216 -2.15 0.63 15.88
CA ILE A 216 -2.65 -0.14 14.73
C ILE A 216 -1.49 -0.60 13.83
N ARG A 217 -0.47 0.23 13.59
CA ARG A 217 0.73 -0.16 12.82
C ARG A 217 1.48 -1.30 13.50
N GLU A 218 1.61 -1.28 14.83
CA GLU A 218 2.22 -2.38 15.59
C GLU A 218 1.39 -3.67 15.51
N ILE A 219 0.07 -3.57 15.61
CA ILE A 219 -0.83 -4.73 15.40
C ILE A 219 -0.68 -5.28 13.98
N LEU A 220 -0.65 -4.42 12.96
CA LEU A 220 -0.46 -4.83 11.57
C LEU A 220 0.95 -5.39 11.29
N ARG A 221 1.97 -4.97 12.05
CA ARG A 221 3.29 -5.61 12.06
C ARG A 221 3.16 -7.02 12.61
N GLY A 222 2.44 -7.20 13.72
CA GLY A 222 2.14 -8.50 14.33
C GLY A 222 1.40 -9.47 13.42
N VAL A 223 0.52 -8.98 12.53
CA VAL A 223 -0.11 -9.82 11.48
C VAL A 223 0.93 -10.47 10.57
N VAL A 224 1.98 -9.73 10.23
CA VAL A 224 3.03 -10.21 9.33
C VAL A 224 4.10 -10.99 10.09
N SER A 225 4.49 -10.60 11.30
CA SER A 225 5.53 -11.34 12.04
C SER A 225 5.02 -12.64 12.66
N ASN A 226 3.79 -12.64 13.19
CA ASN A 226 3.26 -13.72 14.04
C ASN A 226 1.93 -14.29 13.55
N GLY A 227 1.32 -13.73 12.51
CA GLY A 227 -0.05 -14.03 12.13
C GLY A 227 -0.21 -14.56 10.71
N THR A 228 -1.43 -14.36 10.20
CA THR A 228 -1.86 -14.83 8.87
C THR A 228 -1.03 -14.22 7.71
N GLY A 229 -0.32 -13.11 7.94
CA GLY A 229 0.44 -12.38 6.93
C GLY A 229 1.90 -12.81 6.76
N HIS A 230 2.40 -13.85 7.45
CA HIS A 230 3.82 -14.23 7.47
C HIS A 230 4.49 -14.41 6.11
N LYS A 231 3.74 -14.79 5.07
CA LYS A 231 4.27 -14.92 3.71
C LYS A 231 4.63 -13.59 3.05
N ALA A 232 4.19 -12.45 3.60
CA ALA A 232 4.58 -11.12 3.15
C ALA A 232 5.94 -10.65 3.72
N GLU A 233 6.48 -11.31 4.75
CA GLU A 233 7.70 -10.88 5.45
C GLU A 233 8.92 -10.82 4.53
N ILE A 234 9.67 -9.72 4.61
CA ILE A 234 10.95 -9.51 3.94
C ILE A 234 11.99 -9.23 5.02
N SER A 235 12.97 -10.12 5.17
CA SER A 235 14.03 -9.97 6.18
C SER A 235 14.74 -8.63 6.05
N GLY A 236 14.86 -7.91 7.17
CA GLY A 236 15.48 -6.57 7.23
C GLY A 236 14.54 -5.42 6.90
N TRP A 237 13.30 -5.70 6.46
CA TRP A 237 12.29 -4.71 6.14
C TRP A 237 11.07 -4.99 7.01
N ASP A 238 10.92 -4.22 8.09
CA ASP A 238 9.80 -4.39 9.01
C ASP A 238 8.49 -3.99 8.32
N ILE A 239 7.73 -4.97 7.82
CA ILE A 239 6.49 -4.78 7.08
C ILE A 239 5.30 -4.86 8.03
N ALA A 240 4.35 -3.95 7.87
CA ALA A 240 3.01 -4.07 8.43
C ALA A 240 1.99 -4.28 7.32
N GLY A 241 0.97 -5.10 7.57
CA GLY A 241 -0.05 -5.36 6.58
C GLY A 241 -1.18 -6.25 7.07
N LYS A 242 -2.12 -6.53 6.16
CA LYS A 242 -3.28 -7.38 6.45
C LYS A 242 -3.65 -8.20 5.22
N THR A 243 -3.98 -9.47 5.49
CA THR A 243 -4.59 -10.40 4.54
C THR A 243 -6.11 -10.25 4.50
N GLY A 244 -6.68 -10.47 3.33
CA GLY A 244 -8.12 -10.55 3.08
C GLY A 244 -8.43 -11.74 2.19
N THR A 245 -9.46 -12.48 2.59
CA THR A 245 -10.10 -13.54 1.79
C THR A 245 -11.59 -13.29 1.88
N ALA A 246 -12.23 -13.03 0.73
CA ALA A 246 -13.67 -12.77 0.66
C ALA A 246 -14.33 -13.73 -0.33
N GLN A 247 -15.46 -14.32 0.03
CA GLN A 247 -16.29 -15.07 -0.91
C GLN A 247 -16.98 -14.11 -1.87
N LYS A 248 -16.98 -14.40 -3.17
CA LYS A 248 -17.71 -13.57 -4.13
C LYS A 248 -19.20 -13.80 -4.03
N TRP A 249 -19.97 -12.71 -4.03
CA TRP A 249 -21.42 -12.74 -4.19
C TRP A 249 -21.79 -13.02 -5.64
N LYS A 250 -22.49 -14.12 -5.91
CA LYS A 250 -22.92 -14.53 -7.25
C LYS A 250 -24.26 -15.25 -7.18
N ASN A 251 -25.16 -14.95 -8.13
CA ASN A 251 -26.47 -15.60 -8.23
C ASN A 251 -27.27 -15.59 -6.91
N GLY A 252 -27.20 -14.49 -6.16
CA GLY A 252 -27.97 -14.31 -4.91
C GLY A 252 -27.38 -15.00 -3.67
N LYS A 253 -26.16 -15.54 -3.72
CA LYS A 253 -25.47 -16.15 -2.57
C LYS A 253 -23.95 -15.98 -2.64
N TYR A 254 -23.26 -16.23 -1.53
CA TYR A 254 -21.80 -16.32 -1.52
C TYR A 254 -21.31 -17.63 -2.16
N SER A 255 -20.29 -17.53 -3.01
CA SER A 255 -19.68 -18.68 -3.68
C SER A 255 -18.76 -19.46 -2.75
N ASN A 256 -18.72 -20.78 -2.90
CA ASN A 256 -17.77 -21.67 -2.20
C ASN A 256 -16.51 -21.96 -3.02
N GLU A 257 -16.43 -21.42 -4.24
CA GLU A 257 -15.36 -21.71 -5.20
C GLU A 257 -14.66 -20.43 -5.68
N GLN A 258 -15.38 -19.32 -5.76
CA GLN A 258 -14.87 -18.05 -6.25
C GLN A 258 -14.63 -17.10 -5.09
N PHE A 259 -13.37 -16.69 -4.95
CA PHE A 259 -12.90 -15.85 -3.86
C PHE A 259 -12.12 -14.65 -4.39
N ILE A 260 -12.01 -13.63 -3.56
CA ILE A 260 -11.09 -12.52 -3.73
C ILE A 260 -10.00 -12.66 -2.69
N SER A 261 -8.77 -12.85 -3.17
CA SER A 261 -7.55 -12.92 -2.35
C SER A 261 -6.88 -11.57 -2.41
N ASN A 262 -6.75 -10.87 -1.28
CA ASN A 262 -6.12 -9.56 -1.24
C ASN A 262 -5.15 -9.41 -0.06
N PHE A 263 -4.19 -8.51 -0.24
CA PHE A 263 -3.23 -8.13 0.77
C PHE A 263 -2.88 -6.68 0.60
N VAL A 264 -2.79 -5.96 1.71
CA VAL A 264 -2.31 -4.58 1.74
C VAL A 264 -1.25 -4.47 2.80
N GLY A 265 -0.15 -3.84 2.43
CA GLY A 265 0.97 -3.66 3.33
C GLY A 265 1.79 -2.44 2.98
N PHE A 266 2.55 -1.99 3.97
CA PHE A 266 3.46 -0.87 3.84
C PHE A 266 4.73 -1.13 4.64
N PHE A 267 5.81 -0.47 4.23
CA PHE A 267 7.10 -0.57 4.89
C PHE A 267 7.96 0.69 4.68
N PRO A 268 8.98 0.88 5.54
CA PRO A 268 9.09 0.33 6.89
C PRO A 268 7.87 0.68 7.77
N TYR A 269 7.46 -0.17 8.72
CA TYR A 269 6.21 0.09 9.45
C TYR A 269 6.26 1.29 10.42
N LYS A 270 7.45 1.65 10.90
CA LYS A 270 7.68 2.83 11.75
C LYS A 270 7.80 4.13 10.95
N ASP A 271 8.39 4.07 9.77
CA ASP A 271 8.51 5.16 8.81
C ASP A 271 7.99 4.71 7.44
N PRO A 272 6.67 4.70 7.20
CA PRO A 272 6.14 4.14 5.96
C PRO A 272 6.50 4.99 4.74
N GLN A 273 7.25 4.40 3.83
CA GLN A 273 7.70 5.03 2.58
C GLN A 273 6.95 4.49 1.37
N LEU A 274 6.56 3.22 1.42
CA LEU A 274 5.87 2.56 0.32
C LEU A 274 4.71 1.72 0.82
N LEU A 275 3.57 1.85 0.16
CA LEU A 275 2.37 1.05 0.35
C LEU A 275 1.96 0.38 -0.96
N ALA A 276 1.55 -0.89 -0.89
CA ALA A 276 0.85 -1.54 -2.00
C ALA A 276 -0.38 -2.30 -1.51
N PHE A 277 -1.42 -2.23 -2.33
CA PHE A 277 -2.57 -3.09 -2.29
C PHE A 277 -2.49 -4.07 -3.48
N ILE A 278 -2.58 -5.36 -3.19
CA ILE A 278 -2.55 -6.44 -4.18
C ILE A 278 -3.86 -7.23 -4.08
N MET A 279 -4.49 -7.49 -5.22
CA MET A 279 -5.71 -8.28 -5.31
C MET A 279 -5.59 -9.29 -6.44
N LEU A 280 -6.02 -10.51 -6.16
CA LEU A 280 -6.22 -11.58 -7.12
C LEU A 280 -7.73 -11.90 -7.12
N ASP A 281 -8.36 -11.76 -8.28
CA ASP A 281 -9.77 -12.08 -8.48
C ASP A 281 -9.91 -13.51 -8.99
N GLU A 282 -10.66 -14.34 -8.25
CA GLU A 282 -10.91 -15.75 -8.53
C GLU A 282 -9.64 -16.60 -8.79
N PRO A 283 -8.57 -16.49 -7.98
CA PRO A 283 -7.39 -17.33 -8.19
C PRO A 283 -7.69 -18.80 -7.84
N GLU A 284 -7.04 -19.71 -8.53
CA GLU A 284 -7.15 -21.15 -8.27
C GLU A 284 -6.68 -21.50 -6.84
N LYS A 285 -7.21 -22.60 -6.29
CA LYS A 285 -6.76 -23.12 -5.00
C LYS A 285 -5.31 -23.64 -5.14
N PRO A 286 -4.40 -23.37 -4.19
CA PRO A 286 -4.64 -22.79 -2.87
C PRO A 286 -4.54 -21.24 -2.80
N TYR A 287 -4.26 -20.53 -3.90
CA TYR A 287 -4.00 -19.08 -3.92
C TYR A 287 -5.19 -18.19 -3.56
N HIS A 288 -6.41 -18.75 -3.51
CA HIS A 288 -7.60 -18.09 -2.97
C HIS A 288 -7.46 -17.55 -1.54
N TRP A 289 -6.56 -18.10 -0.73
CA TRP A 289 -6.23 -17.52 0.57
C TRP A 289 -5.36 -16.27 0.39
N GLY A 290 -5.72 -15.16 1.04
CA GLY A 290 -4.95 -13.92 1.02
C GLY A 290 -3.48 -14.09 1.44
N SER A 291 -3.20 -15.03 2.34
CA SER A 291 -1.86 -15.43 2.79
C SER A 291 -1.06 -16.17 1.71
N GLU A 292 -1.71 -16.97 0.86
CA GLU A 292 -1.07 -17.81 -0.15
C GLU A 292 -0.86 -17.10 -1.48
N GLY A 293 -1.85 -16.31 -1.89
CA GLY A 293 -1.84 -15.59 -3.16
C GLY A 293 -1.29 -14.18 -3.02
N ALA A 294 -2.13 -13.27 -2.53
CA ALA A 294 -1.84 -11.84 -2.54
C ALA A 294 -0.63 -11.44 -1.68
N ALA A 295 -0.43 -12.05 -0.51
CA ALA A 295 0.73 -11.76 0.34
C ALA A 295 2.07 -12.20 -0.31
N VAL A 296 2.09 -13.34 -1.01
CA VAL A 296 3.27 -13.81 -1.75
C VAL A 296 3.56 -12.89 -2.94
N ALA A 297 2.53 -12.46 -3.67
CA ALA A 297 2.66 -11.49 -4.75
C ALA A 297 3.20 -10.15 -4.24
N PHE A 298 2.68 -9.66 -3.11
CA PHE A 298 3.18 -8.46 -2.42
C PHE A 298 4.68 -8.58 -2.11
N LYS A 299 5.10 -9.67 -1.45
CA LYS A 299 6.51 -9.90 -1.12
C LYS A 299 7.41 -9.87 -2.35
N ARG A 300 7.01 -10.53 -3.44
CA ARG A 300 7.80 -10.57 -4.68
C ARG A 300 7.93 -9.18 -5.31
N ILE A 301 6.85 -8.41 -5.35
CA ILE A 301 6.83 -7.05 -5.90
C ILE A 301 7.69 -6.13 -5.04
N MET A 302 7.48 -6.10 -3.73
CA MET A 302 8.21 -5.20 -2.83
C MET A 302 9.70 -5.54 -2.79
N LYS A 303 10.08 -6.82 -2.73
CA LYS A 303 11.49 -7.23 -2.80
C LYS A 303 12.16 -6.75 -4.08
N ARG A 304 11.44 -6.78 -5.22
CA ARG A 304 11.97 -6.26 -6.49
C ARG A 304 12.15 -4.75 -6.44
N ILE A 305 11.18 -4.01 -5.91
CA ILE A 305 11.26 -2.54 -5.79
C ILE A 305 12.44 -2.13 -4.91
N ILE A 306 12.57 -2.74 -3.73
CA ILE A 306 13.70 -2.53 -2.81
C ILE A 306 15.05 -2.74 -3.52
N ASN A 307 15.18 -3.82 -4.28
CA ASN A 307 16.42 -4.14 -5.00
C ASN A 307 16.68 -3.26 -6.24
N MET A 308 15.77 -2.34 -6.57
CA MET A 308 15.86 -1.46 -7.73
C MET A 308 15.91 0.03 -7.37
N ASP A 309 15.70 0.41 -6.10
CA ASP A 309 15.67 1.82 -5.70
C ASP A 309 16.47 2.05 -4.42
N ASP A 310 17.69 2.60 -4.58
CA ASP A 310 18.59 2.91 -3.47
C ASP A 310 18.09 4.06 -2.57
N LYS A 311 17.04 4.79 -2.96
CA LYS A 311 16.43 5.81 -2.11
C LYS A 311 15.59 5.18 -0.99
N ILE A 312 15.16 3.95 -1.19
CA ILE A 312 14.45 3.18 -0.17
C ILE A 312 15.52 2.61 0.75
N VAL A 313 15.61 3.17 1.96
CA VAL A 313 16.63 2.78 2.95
C VAL A 313 15.96 1.93 4.03
N PRO A 314 16.58 0.82 4.47
CA PRO A 314 16.04 0.05 5.59
C PRO A 314 15.97 0.92 6.86
N PRO A 315 15.04 0.63 7.79
CA PRO A 315 14.90 1.42 9.00
C PRO A 315 16.21 1.40 9.81
N ILE A 316 16.75 2.57 10.15
CA ILE A 316 17.89 2.70 11.05
C ILE A 316 17.41 2.33 12.45
N ARG A 317 17.91 1.22 13.01
CA ARG A 317 17.58 0.82 14.39
C ARG A 317 18.10 1.88 15.36
N GLY A 318 17.21 2.58 16.06
CA GLY A 318 17.54 3.49 17.16
C GLY A 318 17.20 4.97 16.97
N GLN A 319 16.68 5.40 15.81
CA GLN A 319 16.16 6.76 15.63
C GLN A 319 14.62 6.75 15.60
N ASN A 320 13.98 7.58 16.44
CA ASN A 320 12.53 7.68 16.59
C ASN A 320 11.96 9.04 16.11
N ASN A 321 12.74 9.87 15.41
CA ASN A 321 12.25 11.15 14.89
C ASN A 321 11.71 10.94 13.48
N PHE A 322 10.40 10.66 13.38
CA PHE A 322 9.70 10.48 12.12
C PHE A 322 8.96 11.78 11.74
N GLU A 323 9.17 12.27 10.53
CA GLU A 323 8.45 13.43 10.00
C GLU A 323 7.23 12.95 9.20
N TYR A 324 6.04 13.09 9.78
CA TYR A 324 4.78 12.92 9.05
C TYR A 324 4.42 14.20 8.30
N VAL A 325 3.54 14.10 7.31
CA VAL A 325 3.03 15.24 6.52
C VAL A 325 2.45 16.37 7.39
N SER A 326 2.07 16.07 8.64
CA SER A 326 1.66 17.09 9.61
C SER A 326 2.72 18.19 9.82
N ASN A 327 4.01 17.90 9.70
CA ASN A 327 5.06 18.91 9.88
C ASN A 327 5.10 19.94 8.74
N SER A 328 4.43 19.65 7.62
CA SER A 328 4.30 20.54 6.45
C SER A 328 3.03 21.40 6.50
N VAL A 329 2.06 21.07 7.36
CA VAL A 329 0.78 21.77 7.46
C VAL A 329 0.72 22.49 8.80
N LYS A 330 0.91 23.81 8.77
CA LYS A 330 0.64 24.67 9.95
C LYS A 330 -0.81 24.45 10.38
N ASP A 331 -1.05 24.29 11.68
CA ASP A 331 -2.32 23.90 12.30
C ASP A 331 -3.54 24.83 12.05
N ASP A 332 -3.41 25.85 11.20
CA ASP A 332 -4.48 26.77 10.84
C ASP A 332 -4.63 26.86 9.31
N VAL A 333 -5.49 26.04 8.71
CA VAL A 333 -6.06 26.34 7.38
C VAL A 333 -7.57 26.14 7.42
N ILE A 334 -8.26 27.22 7.78
CA ILE A 334 -9.62 27.51 7.33
C ILE A 334 -9.58 27.55 5.80
N VAL A 335 -10.53 26.83 5.18
CA VAL A 335 -10.72 26.73 3.73
C VAL A 335 -10.70 28.13 3.09
N GLY A 336 -9.58 28.46 2.44
CA GLY A 336 -9.44 29.64 1.61
C GLY A 336 -9.12 29.22 0.18
N ARG A 337 -10.07 29.44 -0.75
CA ARG A 337 -9.76 29.46 -2.19
C ARG A 337 -8.76 30.58 -2.43
N ASN A 338 -7.53 30.27 -2.83
CA ASN A 338 -6.63 31.27 -3.39
C ASN A 338 -5.79 30.66 -4.53
N ASN A 339 -5.81 31.37 -5.66
CA ASN A 339 -5.05 31.11 -6.87
C ASN A 339 -3.53 31.09 -6.59
N PRO A 340 -2.73 30.32 -7.35
CA PRO A 340 -1.28 30.36 -7.21
C PRO A 340 -0.71 31.71 -7.68
N VAL A 341 0.15 32.26 -6.83
CA VAL A 341 0.94 33.47 -7.01
C VAL A 341 2.02 33.23 -8.07
N ALA A 342 2.08 34.10 -9.07
CA ALA A 342 3.15 34.12 -10.06
C ALA A 342 4.46 34.63 -9.43
N PHE A 343 5.55 33.88 -9.56
CA PHE A 343 6.89 34.35 -9.21
C PHE A 343 7.65 34.80 -10.45
N THR A 344 8.23 35.99 -10.33
CA THR A 344 9.03 36.69 -11.30
C THR A 344 10.39 36.03 -11.51
N THR A 345 10.76 35.87 -12.78
CA THR A 345 12.03 35.31 -13.25
C THR A 345 13.21 36.22 -12.94
N SER A 346 14.26 35.66 -12.34
CA SER A 346 15.60 36.23 -12.27
C SER A 346 16.52 35.46 -13.22
N THR A 347 17.10 36.17 -14.19
CA THR A 347 17.96 35.66 -15.25
C THR A 347 19.44 35.74 -14.87
N LEU A 348 20.16 34.62 -14.93
CA LEU A 348 21.59 34.58 -15.28
C LEU A 348 21.92 33.25 -15.99
N PRO A 349 22.56 33.27 -17.18
CA PRO A 349 23.08 32.06 -17.81
C PRO A 349 24.53 31.79 -17.37
N GLN A 350 24.82 30.57 -16.94
CA GLN A 350 26.20 30.08 -16.78
C GLN A 350 26.51 29.11 -17.92
N GLY A 351 27.39 29.53 -18.82
CA GLY A 351 27.91 28.69 -19.90
C GLY A 351 28.85 27.60 -19.36
N LEU A 352 28.74 26.39 -19.91
CA LEU A 352 29.67 25.30 -19.67
C LEU A 352 30.29 24.85 -21.00
N ILE A 353 31.57 25.20 -21.14
CA ILE A 353 32.49 24.65 -22.14
C ILE A 353 32.76 23.19 -21.76
N THR A 354 32.40 22.24 -22.64
CA THR A 354 32.83 20.84 -22.49
C THR A 354 33.92 20.54 -23.51
N VAL A 355 35.18 20.51 -23.05
CA VAL A 355 36.28 19.91 -23.79
C VAL A 355 36.13 18.39 -23.72
N ALA A 356 35.74 17.78 -24.84
CA ALA A 356 35.69 16.32 -24.96
C ALA A 356 37.13 15.76 -24.91
N LYS A 357 37.53 15.20 -23.76
CA LYS A 357 38.73 14.36 -23.67
C LYS A 357 38.43 13.03 -24.38
N PHE A 358 38.95 12.87 -25.60
CA PHE A 358 38.98 11.60 -26.31
C PHE A 358 40.04 10.68 -25.68
N THR A 359 39.68 10.01 -24.58
CA THR A 359 40.39 8.83 -24.09
C THR A 359 39.45 7.64 -24.18
N ASN A 360 39.78 6.62 -24.98
CA ASN A 360 39.00 5.38 -25.12
C ASN A 360 39.09 4.45 -23.89
N LYS A 361 39.58 5.00 -22.77
CA LYS A 361 39.80 4.31 -21.49
C LYS A 361 38.93 4.94 -20.43
N VAL A 362 38.38 4.11 -19.55
CA VAL A 362 37.53 4.48 -18.43
C VAL A 362 37.98 3.71 -17.20
N GLU A 363 37.88 4.34 -16.04
CA GLU A 363 38.15 3.69 -14.76
C GLU A 363 36.93 2.88 -14.32
N MET A 364 37.13 1.63 -13.89
CA MET A 364 36.06 0.76 -13.43
C MET A 364 35.40 1.33 -12.18
N PRO A 365 34.10 1.67 -12.20
CA PRO A 365 33.43 2.24 -11.04
C PRO A 365 33.31 1.22 -9.90
N GLU A 366 33.30 1.72 -8.66
CA GLU A 366 32.89 0.95 -7.49
C GLU A 366 31.37 0.81 -7.51
N VAL A 367 30.90 -0.42 -7.68
CA VAL A 367 29.47 -0.73 -7.75
C VAL A 367 29.05 -1.76 -6.69
N ARG A 368 29.94 -2.18 -5.79
CA ARG A 368 29.56 -3.00 -4.63
C ARG A 368 28.64 -2.22 -3.70
N GLY A 369 27.62 -2.90 -3.19
CA GLY A 369 26.58 -2.27 -2.37
C GLY A 369 25.51 -1.52 -3.15
N PHE A 370 25.61 -1.39 -4.48
CA PHE A 370 24.59 -0.74 -5.29
C PHE A 370 23.45 -1.71 -5.64
N SER A 371 22.23 -1.16 -5.76
CA SER A 371 21.10 -1.82 -6.41
C SER A 371 21.38 -2.07 -7.90
N MET A 372 20.65 -3.00 -8.51
CA MET A 372 20.76 -3.24 -9.96
C MET A 372 20.57 -1.97 -10.78
N ARG A 373 19.67 -1.08 -10.38
CA ARG A 373 19.39 0.17 -11.09
C ARG A 373 20.61 1.08 -11.09
N LYS A 374 21.20 1.30 -9.92
CA LYS A 374 22.36 2.18 -9.78
C LYS A 374 23.60 1.59 -10.43
N VAL A 375 23.78 0.28 -10.41
CA VAL A 375 24.81 -0.40 -11.21
C VAL A 375 24.60 -0.14 -12.70
N MET A 376 23.38 -0.33 -13.21
CA MET A 376 23.07 -0.06 -14.62
C MET A 376 23.34 1.40 -15.00
N THR A 377 22.96 2.35 -14.14
CA THR A 377 23.25 3.77 -14.36
C THR A 377 24.75 4.04 -14.38
N SER A 378 25.50 3.63 -13.34
CA SER A 378 26.94 3.87 -13.24
C SER A 378 27.76 3.18 -14.34
N ILE A 379 27.37 1.97 -14.74
CA ILE A 379 28.05 1.22 -15.82
C ILE A 379 27.73 1.85 -17.18
N ARG A 380 26.51 2.36 -17.38
CA ARG A 380 26.13 3.07 -18.61
C ARG A 380 26.81 4.44 -18.72
N GLU A 381 26.90 5.19 -17.63
CA GLU A 381 27.63 6.47 -17.56
C GLU A 381 29.13 6.29 -17.84
N ALA A 382 29.69 5.14 -17.44
CA ALA A 382 31.07 4.76 -17.72
C ALA A 382 31.30 4.18 -19.14
N ASP A 383 30.30 4.13 -20.02
CA ASP A 383 30.38 3.47 -21.33
C ASP A 383 30.84 1.99 -21.26
N LEU A 384 30.42 1.25 -20.22
CA LEU A 384 30.77 -0.17 -20.00
C LEU A 384 29.58 -1.11 -20.29
N LYS A 385 29.87 -2.39 -20.54
CA LYS A 385 28.83 -3.44 -20.68
C LYS A 385 28.59 -4.13 -19.34
N LEU A 386 27.35 -4.53 -19.05
CA LEU A 386 27.00 -5.19 -17.80
C LEU A 386 26.62 -6.67 -18.05
N LYS A 387 27.20 -7.59 -17.27
CA LYS A 387 26.75 -8.98 -17.16
C LYS A 387 26.38 -9.29 -15.71
N ILE A 388 25.15 -9.76 -15.51
CA ILE A 388 24.55 -9.92 -14.19
C ILE A 388 24.49 -11.40 -13.81
N GLN A 389 24.89 -11.73 -12.58
CA GLN A 389 24.73 -13.06 -11.99
C GLN A 389 24.01 -12.95 -10.63
N GLY A 390 22.79 -13.48 -10.53
CA GLY A 390 21.98 -13.45 -9.31
C GLY A 390 20.98 -12.30 -9.25
N SER A 391 20.47 -12.01 -8.05
CA SER A 391 19.50 -10.95 -7.78
C SER A 391 19.74 -10.35 -6.41
N GLY A 392 19.56 -9.04 -6.23
CA GLY A 392 19.73 -8.38 -4.92
C GLY A 392 20.63 -7.16 -4.98
N ILE A 393 21.55 -7.05 -4.03
CA ILE A 393 22.57 -6.00 -3.97
C ILE A 393 23.90 -6.59 -4.47
N VAL A 394 24.72 -5.79 -5.17
CA VAL A 394 26.02 -6.27 -5.64
C VAL A 394 26.93 -6.59 -4.46
N PHE A 395 27.28 -7.86 -4.34
CA PHE A 395 28.22 -8.35 -3.32
C PHE A 395 29.65 -8.37 -3.87
N TRP A 396 29.83 -8.65 -5.16
CA TRP A 396 31.14 -8.63 -5.82
C TRP A 396 31.04 -8.15 -7.27
N GLN A 397 32.15 -7.63 -7.78
CA GLN A 397 32.29 -7.19 -9.17
C GLN A 397 33.63 -7.64 -9.76
N SER A 398 33.70 -7.75 -11.09
CA SER A 398 34.92 -7.97 -11.86
C SER A 398 34.80 -7.26 -13.22
N PRO A 399 35.79 -6.46 -13.67
CA PRO A 399 37.07 -6.13 -13.03
C PRO A 399 36.97 -5.37 -11.71
N LYS A 400 38.10 -5.28 -10.96
CA LYS A 400 38.15 -4.59 -9.67
C LYS A 400 37.88 -3.09 -9.85
N PRO A 401 37.22 -2.43 -8.87
CA PRO A 401 37.10 -0.97 -8.82
C PRO A 401 38.47 -0.30 -9.00
N GLY A 402 38.51 0.81 -9.73
CA GLY A 402 39.75 1.55 -10.03
C GLY A 402 40.61 0.98 -11.16
N THR A 403 40.23 -0.15 -11.75
CA THR A 403 40.95 -0.72 -12.91
C THR A 403 40.66 0.10 -14.15
N VAL A 404 41.70 0.60 -14.84
CA VAL A 404 41.55 1.29 -16.12
C VAL A 404 41.29 0.26 -17.23
N VAL A 405 40.12 0.34 -17.87
CA VAL A 405 39.69 -0.56 -18.93
C VAL A 405 39.27 0.22 -20.18
N ASN A 406 39.14 -0.46 -21.32
CA ASN A 406 38.61 0.17 -22.53
C ASN A 406 37.09 0.36 -22.40
N LYS A 407 36.55 1.42 -23.02
CA LYS A 407 35.10 1.56 -23.19
C LYS A 407 34.52 0.31 -23.87
N GLY A 408 33.34 -0.12 -23.44
CA GLY A 408 32.68 -1.35 -23.89
C GLY A 408 33.15 -2.64 -23.22
N THR A 409 34.13 -2.57 -22.30
CA THR A 409 34.54 -3.73 -21.48
C THR A 409 33.36 -4.22 -20.63
N THR A 410 33.23 -5.54 -20.47
CA THR A 410 32.14 -6.14 -19.68
C THR A 410 32.51 -6.18 -18.20
N CYS A 411 31.74 -5.48 -17.38
CA CYS A 411 31.71 -5.63 -15.94
C CYS A 411 30.73 -6.75 -15.57
N ILE A 412 31.23 -7.77 -14.88
CA ILE A 412 30.46 -8.87 -14.33
C ILE A 412 30.20 -8.56 -12.86
N VAL A 413 28.93 -8.58 -12.46
CA VAL A 413 28.53 -8.37 -11.06
C VAL A 413 27.79 -9.59 -10.53
N GLY A 414 28.13 -9.99 -9.30
CA GLY A 414 27.41 -11.02 -8.56
C GLY A 414 26.57 -10.39 -7.45
N LEU A 415 25.29 -10.77 -7.41
CA LEU A 415 24.31 -10.23 -6.49
C LEU A 415 23.86 -11.30 -5.50
N LYS A 416 23.61 -10.87 -4.26
CA LYS A 416 23.12 -11.71 -3.17
C LYS A 416 21.84 -11.16 -2.57
#